data_AF-A0A3P7NEA5-F1
#
_entry.id   AF-A0A3P7NEA5-F1
#
_cell.length_a   1.000
_cell.length_b   1.000
_cell.length_c   1.000
_cell.angle_alpha   90.00
_cell.angle_beta   90.00
_cell.angle_gamma   90.00
#
_symmetry.space_group_name_H-M   'P 1'
#
loop_
_entity.id
_entity.type
_entity.pdbx_description
1 polymer ?
#
loop_
_entity_poly.entity_id
_entity_poly.type
_entity_poly.pdbx_seq_one_letter_code
_entity_poly.pdbx_strand_id
1 'polypeptide(L)'
;MRVAKTLRERCDLVLYLDSFFVVLHGIAGCGKSSLAAAVLADTPDLLGNCFESVIWLRDSSTEPNRVRYLFADLLLMLWDDVASDPPRVDDMSSVYLYKQIETALIDRPNVLVVLDDVCQKETVNFANQLG
;
A
#
# COMPACT_ATOMS: atom_id res chain seq x y z
N MET A 1 12.62 -15.35 9.04
CA MET A 1 12.91 -14.09 8.30
C MET A 1 12.47 -12.89 9.14
N ARG A 2 13.32 -11.88 9.39
CA ARG A 2 13.02 -10.79 10.37
C ARG A 2 11.82 -9.92 9.95
N VAL A 3 11.66 -9.66 8.64
CA VAL A 3 10.57 -8.86 8.08
C VAL A 3 9.21 -9.52 8.29
N ALA A 4 9.08 -10.80 7.92
CA ALA A 4 7.85 -11.58 8.15
C ALA A 4 7.41 -11.55 9.63
N LYS A 5 8.37 -11.73 10.55
CA LYS A 5 8.09 -11.66 11.98
C LYS A 5 7.56 -10.28 12.39
N THR A 6 8.19 -9.21 11.92
CA THR A 6 7.74 -7.84 12.20
C THR A 6 6.34 -7.57 11.63
N LEU A 7 6.04 -8.04 10.41
CA LEU A 7 4.70 -7.89 9.84
C LEU A 7 3.63 -8.59 10.68
N ARG A 8 3.89 -9.81 11.16
CA ARG A 8 2.97 -10.52 12.07
C ARG A 8 2.76 -9.78 13.39
N GLU A 9 3.86 -9.42 14.05
CA GLU A 9 3.79 -8.69 15.32
C GLU A 9 3.02 -7.37 15.20
N ARG A 10 3.12 -6.69 14.05
CA ARG A 10 2.35 -5.48 13.78
C ARG A 10 0.89 -5.79 13.48
N CYS A 11 0.60 -6.81 12.70
CA CYS A 11 -0.76 -7.27 12.42
C CYS A 11 -1.52 -7.64 13.71
N ASP A 12 -0.88 -8.34 14.64
CA ASP A 12 -1.50 -8.70 15.92
C ASP A 12 -1.82 -7.45 16.78
N LEU A 13 -1.06 -6.37 16.58
CA LEU A 13 -1.27 -5.08 17.25
C LEU A 13 -2.24 -4.15 16.52
N VAL A 14 -2.62 -4.43 15.26
CA VAL A 14 -3.58 -3.65 14.47
C VAL A 14 -4.97 -3.64 15.10
N LEU A 15 -5.31 -4.60 15.98
CA LEU A 15 -6.50 -4.52 16.81
C LEU A 15 -6.56 -3.22 17.67
N TYR A 16 -5.44 -2.51 17.83
CA TYR A 16 -5.31 -1.23 18.55
C TYR A 16 -4.77 -0.08 17.69
N LEU A 17 -4.37 -0.32 16.44
CA LEU A 17 -3.75 0.67 15.54
C LEU A 17 -4.42 0.55 14.17
N ASP A 18 -5.03 1.64 13.68
CA ASP A 18 -5.75 1.66 12.40
C ASP A 18 -4.84 1.35 11.19
N SER A 19 -3.55 1.69 11.26
CA SER A 19 -2.54 1.35 10.24
C SER A 19 -1.11 1.32 10.81
N PHE A 20 -0.13 0.83 10.03
CA PHE A 20 1.29 0.93 10.37
C PHE A 20 2.22 0.94 9.15
N PHE A 21 3.45 1.44 9.35
CA PHE A 21 4.54 1.33 8.37
C PHE A 21 5.60 0.32 8.79
N VAL A 22 6.04 -0.51 7.83
CA VAL A 22 7.30 -1.27 7.90
C VAL A 22 8.21 -0.79 6.78
N VAL A 23 9.31 -0.13 7.14
CA VAL A 23 10.24 0.46 6.17
C VAL A 23 11.42 -0.47 5.95
N LEU A 24 11.58 -0.94 4.70
CA LEU A 24 12.80 -1.59 4.24
C LEU A 24 13.70 -0.53 3.60
N HIS A 25 14.79 -0.17 4.29
CA HIS A 25 15.75 0.81 3.80
C HIS A 25 17.14 0.18 3.62
N GLY A 26 17.96 0.81 2.77
CA GLY A 26 19.28 0.31 2.40
C GLY A 26 19.73 0.89 1.07
N ILE A 27 21.01 0.72 0.74
CA ILE A 27 21.61 1.27 -0.48
C ILE A 27 20.88 0.76 -1.75
N ALA A 28 20.97 1.53 -2.84
CA ALA A 28 20.44 1.11 -4.13
C ALA A 28 21.05 -0.24 -4.54
N GLY A 29 20.23 -1.14 -5.10
CA GLY A 29 20.68 -2.47 -5.54
C GLY A 29 20.92 -3.51 -4.43
N CYS A 30 20.73 -3.20 -3.14
CA CYS A 30 20.93 -4.18 -2.06
C CYS A 30 19.81 -5.24 -1.93
N GLY A 31 18.90 -5.34 -2.90
CA GLY A 31 17.85 -6.37 -2.93
C GLY A 31 16.64 -6.12 -2.02
N LYS A 32 16.28 -4.87 -1.68
CA LYS A 32 15.11 -4.55 -0.84
C LYS A 32 13.80 -5.09 -1.42
N SER A 33 13.52 -4.76 -2.68
CA SER A 33 12.31 -5.20 -3.38
C SER A 33 12.30 -6.72 -3.55
N SER A 34 13.45 -7.32 -3.87
CA SER A 34 13.60 -8.79 -3.94
C SER A 34 13.34 -9.46 -2.59
N LEU A 35 13.82 -8.86 -1.49
CA LEU A 35 13.55 -9.35 -0.14
C LEU A 35 12.06 -9.25 0.21
N ALA A 36 11.41 -8.13 -0.10
CA ALA A 36 9.97 -7.97 0.13
C ALA A 36 9.15 -9.01 -0.66
N ALA A 37 9.48 -9.22 -1.94
CA ALA A 37 8.84 -10.24 -2.77
C ALA A 37 9.07 -11.65 -2.22
N ALA A 38 10.30 -11.99 -1.83
CA ALA A 38 10.62 -13.28 -1.24
C ALA A 38 9.89 -13.51 0.08
N VAL A 39 9.78 -12.49 0.96
CA VAL A 39 8.99 -12.57 2.19
C VAL A 39 7.55 -12.98 1.90
N LEU A 40 6.90 -12.31 0.94
CA LEU A 40 5.50 -12.56 0.60
C LEU A 40 5.30 -13.90 -0.11
N ALA A 41 6.26 -14.33 -0.93
CA ALA A 41 6.20 -15.61 -1.63
C ALA A 41 6.46 -16.81 -0.68
N ASP A 42 7.44 -16.68 0.22
CA ASP A 42 7.92 -17.78 1.06
C ASP A 42 7.18 -17.89 2.40
N THR A 43 6.31 -16.93 2.70
CA THR A 43 5.57 -16.86 3.97
C THR A 43 4.07 -16.87 3.70
N PRO A 44 3.50 -18.02 3.29
CA PRO A 44 2.11 -18.10 2.86
C PRO A 44 1.14 -17.74 3.97
N ASP A 45 1.50 -17.89 5.24
CA ASP A 45 0.65 -17.50 6.37
C ASP A 45 0.51 -15.98 6.53
N LEU A 46 1.36 -15.15 5.91
CA LEU A 46 1.09 -13.70 5.85
C LEU A 46 -0.14 -13.41 4.97
N LEU A 47 -0.37 -14.21 3.93
CA LEU A 47 -1.47 -14.02 2.98
C LEU A 47 -2.61 -14.99 3.30
N GLY A 48 -3.77 -14.45 3.65
CA GLY A 48 -4.93 -15.22 4.06
C GLY A 48 -5.09 -15.42 5.58
N ASN A 49 -4.05 -15.14 6.40
CA ASN A 49 -4.22 -15.01 7.85
C ASN A 49 -4.00 -13.58 8.34
N CYS A 50 -2.86 -12.95 8.01
CA CYS A 50 -2.56 -11.59 8.46
C CYS A 50 -3.17 -10.53 7.51
N PHE A 51 -3.00 -10.73 6.20
CA PHE A 51 -3.50 -9.81 5.18
C PHE A 51 -4.36 -10.57 4.18
N GLU A 52 -5.49 -10.00 3.79
CA GLU A 52 -6.40 -10.62 2.82
C GLU A 52 -5.86 -10.47 1.38
N SER A 53 -5.18 -9.36 1.11
CA SER A 53 -4.60 -9.08 -0.20
C SER A 53 -3.34 -8.23 -0.11
N VAL A 54 -2.58 -8.22 -1.21
CA VAL A 54 -1.40 -7.37 -1.38
C VAL A 54 -1.61 -6.51 -2.62
N ILE A 55 -1.40 -5.20 -2.47
CA ILE A 55 -1.30 -4.28 -3.58
C ILE A 55 0.13 -3.77 -3.64
N TRP A 56 0.82 -4.05 -4.75
CA TRP A 56 2.20 -3.62 -4.96
C TRP A 56 2.24 -2.48 -5.98
N LEU A 57 2.66 -1.30 -5.53
CA LEU A 57 2.80 -0.11 -6.36
C LEU A 57 4.26 0.35 -6.37
N ARG A 58 4.71 0.86 -7.52
CA ARG A 58 6.07 1.34 -7.70
C ARG A 58 6.05 2.84 -7.92
N ASP A 59 6.66 3.58 -7.00
CA ASP A 59 6.75 5.05 -7.05
C ASP A 59 7.79 5.48 -8.09
N SER A 60 9.08 5.19 -7.83
CA SER A 60 10.24 5.39 -8.74
C SER A 60 10.38 6.78 -9.39
N SER A 61 9.55 7.75 -9.04
CA SER A 61 9.53 9.05 -9.69
C SER A 61 9.75 10.19 -8.71
N THR A 62 10.39 11.24 -9.22
CA THR A 62 10.59 12.49 -8.50
C THR A 62 9.73 13.62 -9.07
N GLU A 63 8.83 13.33 -10.02
CA GLU A 63 7.91 14.32 -10.59
C GLU A 63 6.80 14.67 -9.58
N PRO A 64 6.48 15.95 -9.34
CA PRO A 64 5.53 16.36 -8.30
C PRO A 64 4.11 15.76 -8.43
N ASN A 65 3.65 15.50 -9.65
CA ASN A 65 2.31 14.98 -9.90
C ASN A 65 2.20 13.46 -9.77
N ARG A 66 3.33 12.74 -9.67
CA ARG A 66 3.33 11.27 -9.72
C ARG A 66 2.75 10.62 -8.48
N VAL A 67 2.88 11.24 -7.31
CA VAL A 67 2.20 10.77 -6.09
C VAL A 67 0.71 10.64 -6.31
N ARG A 68 0.06 11.65 -6.90
CA ARG A 68 -1.38 11.60 -7.17
C ARG A 68 -1.74 10.41 -8.08
N TYR A 69 -0.97 10.19 -9.14
CA TYR A 69 -1.20 9.07 -10.05
C TYR A 69 -0.96 7.72 -9.36
N LEU A 70 0.05 7.60 -8.51
CA LEU A 70 0.32 6.39 -7.73
C LEU A 70 -0.88 6.00 -6.84
N PHE A 71 -1.50 6.97 -6.17
CA PHE A 71 -2.69 6.73 -5.35
C PHE A 71 -3.99 6.60 -6.16
N ALA A 72 -4.05 7.18 -7.37
CA ALA A 72 -5.11 6.87 -8.32
C ALA A 72 -5.05 5.41 -8.77
N ASP A 73 -3.85 4.89 -9.04
CA ASP A 73 -3.64 3.47 -9.34
C ASP A 73 -4.02 2.60 -8.14
N LEU A 74 -3.72 3.02 -6.90
CA LEU A 74 -4.20 2.33 -5.70
C LEU A 74 -5.73 2.23 -5.67
N LEU A 75 -6.44 3.34 -5.92
CA LEU A 75 -7.90 3.34 -5.93
C LEU A 75 -8.45 2.38 -7.01
N LEU A 76 -7.85 2.38 -8.20
CA LEU A 76 -8.25 1.47 -9.29
C LEU A 76 -8.02 0.01 -8.93
N MET A 77 -6.93 -0.30 -8.22
CA MET A 77 -6.63 -1.67 -7.75
C MET A 77 -7.56 -2.11 -6.61
N LEU A 78 -7.98 -1.16 -5.76
CA LEU A 78 -8.97 -1.39 -4.70
C LEU A 78 -10.40 -1.47 -5.23
N TRP A 79 -10.68 -0.94 -6.42
CA TRP A 79 -11.99 -1.02 -7.04
C TRP A 79 -12.33 -2.46 -7.43
N ASP A 80 -13.40 -3.00 -6.85
CA ASP A 80 -13.90 -4.36 -7.15
C ASP A 80 -15.29 -4.37 -7.76
N ASP A 81 -15.92 -3.20 -7.90
CA ASP A 81 -17.32 -3.15 -8.29
C ASP A 81 -17.46 -3.29 -9.80
N VAL A 82 -17.65 -4.55 -10.24
CA VAL A 82 -17.92 -4.93 -11.63
C VAL A 82 -19.24 -4.33 -12.15
N ALA A 83 -20.13 -3.90 -11.26
CA ALA A 83 -21.43 -3.33 -11.61
C ALA A 83 -21.41 -1.80 -11.80
N SER A 84 -20.31 -1.12 -11.46
CA SER A 84 -20.19 0.33 -11.60
C SER A 84 -19.00 0.75 -12.45
N ASP A 85 -19.14 1.93 -13.08
CA ASP A 85 -18.06 2.51 -13.87
C ASP A 85 -16.85 2.79 -12.99
N PRO A 86 -15.62 2.52 -13.47
CA PRO A 86 -14.41 2.81 -12.71
C PRO A 86 -14.32 4.31 -12.38
N PRO A 87 -13.73 4.67 -11.23
CA PRO A 87 -13.65 6.04 -10.78
C PRO A 87 -12.85 6.89 -11.77
N ARG A 88 -13.41 8.05 -12.15
CA ARG A 88 -12.74 9.03 -13.01
C ARG A 88 -11.65 9.77 -12.23
N VAL A 89 -10.48 9.15 -12.14
CA VAL A 89 -9.35 9.63 -11.34
C VAL A 89 -8.70 10.91 -11.88
N ASP A 90 -8.76 11.18 -13.19
CA ASP A 90 -8.11 12.35 -13.81
C ASP A 90 -8.72 13.69 -13.36
N ASP A 91 -10.04 13.74 -13.17
CA ASP A 91 -10.78 14.95 -12.77
C ASP A 91 -10.90 15.10 -11.25
N MET A 92 -10.36 14.14 -10.49
CA MET A 92 -10.59 14.02 -9.05
C MET A 92 -9.61 14.84 -8.22
N SER A 93 -10.09 15.73 -7.34
CA SER A 93 -9.21 16.41 -6.38
C SER A 93 -8.53 15.41 -5.44
N SER A 94 -7.31 15.71 -4.97
CA SER A 94 -6.58 14.82 -4.06
C SER A 94 -7.34 14.50 -2.78
N VAL A 95 -8.15 15.45 -2.29
CA VAL A 95 -9.02 15.27 -1.10
C VAL A 95 -10.14 14.26 -1.39
N TYR A 96 -10.72 14.29 -2.59
CA TYR A 96 -11.75 13.32 -2.95
C TYR A 96 -11.15 11.95 -3.24
N LEU A 97 -9.98 11.90 -3.89
CA LEU A 97 -9.21 10.67 -4.11
C LEU A 97 -8.93 9.95 -2.79
N TYR A 98 -8.45 10.70 -1.81
CA TYR A 98 -8.19 10.21 -0.46
C TYR A 98 -9.44 9.54 0.16
N LYS A 99 -10.59 10.24 0.16
CA LYS A 99 -11.85 9.70 0.71
C LYS A 99 -12.33 8.45 -0.01
N GLN A 100 -12.13 8.37 -1.33
CA GLN A 100 -12.50 7.19 -2.10
C GLN A 100 -11.63 5.99 -1.74
N ILE A 101 -10.32 6.20 -1.54
CA ILE A 101 -9.41 5.15 -1.09
C ILE A 101 -9.79 4.68 0.31
N GLU A 102 -10.04 5.60 1.26
CA GLU A 102 -10.52 5.25 2.61
C GLU A 102 -11.79 4.40 2.55
N THR A 103 -12.76 4.81 1.72
CA THR A 103 -14.03 4.07 1.56
C THR A 103 -13.76 2.67 1.01
N ALA A 104 -12.92 2.55 -0.02
CA ALA A 104 -12.60 1.26 -0.61
C ALA A 104 -11.81 0.34 0.35
N LEU A 105 -11.00 0.90 1.26
CA LEU A 105 -10.31 0.15 2.30
C LEU A 105 -11.24 -0.35 3.43
N ILE A 106 -12.41 0.27 3.62
CA ILE A 106 -13.45 -0.27 4.52
C ILE A 106 -14.03 -1.56 3.93
N ASP A 107 -14.29 -1.57 2.61
CA ASP A 107 -14.85 -2.71 1.91
C ASP A 107 -13.83 -3.84 1.69
N ARG A 108 -12.53 -3.50 1.70
CA ARG A 108 -11.40 -4.43 1.60
C ARG A 108 -10.49 -4.30 2.80
N PRO A 109 -10.80 -4.96 3.93
CA PRO A 109 -10.00 -4.88 5.14
C PRO A 109 -8.66 -5.61 4.99
N ASN A 110 -7.73 -5.33 5.91
CA ASN A 110 -6.44 -6.04 6.04
C ASN A 110 -5.62 -6.12 4.74
N VAL A 111 -5.58 -5.02 3.98
CA VAL A 111 -4.78 -4.92 2.74
C VAL A 111 -3.35 -4.53 3.09
N LEU A 112 -2.37 -5.31 2.61
CA LEU A 112 -0.97 -4.91 2.65
C LEU A 112 -0.60 -4.11 1.40
N VAL A 113 -0.35 -2.81 1.56
CA VAL A 113 0.14 -1.96 0.46
C VAL A 113 1.66 -1.91 0.49
N VAL A 114 2.31 -2.41 -0.57
CA VAL A 114 3.75 -2.28 -0.78
C VAL A 114 4.02 -1.08 -1.68
N LEU A 115 4.61 -0.04 -1.10
CA LEU A 115 5.14 1.11 -1.83
C LEU A 115 6.62 0.87 -2.13
N ASP A 116 6.91 0.40 -3.34
CA ASP A 116 8.27 0.09 -3.78
C ASP A 116 8.96 1.30 -4.39
N ASP A 117 10.27 1.41 -4.12
CA ASP A 117 11.12 2.48 -4.62
C ASP A 117 10.60 3.91 -4.36
N VAL A 118 10.13 4.15 -3.13
CA VAL A 118 9.63 5.46 -2.68
C VAL A 118 10.73 6.52 -2.76
N CYS A 119 10.48 7.56 -3.56
CA CYS A 119 11.45 8.62 -3.84
C CYS A 119 11.05 9.97 -3.22
N GLN A 120 9.77 10.14 -2.87
CA GLN A 120 9.20 11.42 -2.44
C GLN A 120 8.62 11.33 -1.03
N LYS A 121 8.78 12.40 -0.24
CA LYS A 121 8.21 12.49 1.11
C LYS A 121 6.67 12.53 1.04
N GLU A 122 6.16 13.12 -0.03
CA GLU A 122 4.75 13.27 -0.34
C GLU A 122 4.05 11.92 -0.43
N THR A 123 4.70 10.89 -0.98
CA THR A 123 4.20 9.51 -1.01
C THR A 123 3.94 8.98 0.40
N VAL A 124 4.91 9.19 1.31
CA VAL A 124 4.78 8.76 2.71
C VAL A 124 3.73 9.58 3.46
N ASN A 125 3.69 10.90 3.24
CA ASN A 125 2.70 11.78 3.86
C ASN A 125 1.27 11.40 3.45
N PHE A 126 1.05 11.08 2.17
CA PHE A 126 -0.26 10.67 1.68
C PHE A 126 -0.65 9.31 2.27
N ALA A 127 0.26 8.33 2.27
CA ALA A 127 0.01 7.02 2.89
C ALA A 127 -0.32 7.14 4.38
N ASN A 128 0.38 8.01 5.12
CA ASN A 128 0.14 8.23 6.56
C ASN A 128 -1.18 8.95 6.84
N GLN A 129 -1.80 9.58 5.84
CA GLN A 129 -3.13 10.13 6.05
C GLN A 129 -4.15 9.00 6.09
N LEU A 130 -4.03 7.96 5.24
CA LEU A 130 -5.03 6.91 5.01
C LEU A 130 -5.34 6.03 6.24
N GLY A 131 -4.61 6.20 7.33
CA GLY A 131 -4.74 5.51 8.62
C GLY A 131 -3.49 5.68 9.45
#